data_AF-E9M258-F1
#
_entry.id   AF-E9M258-F1
#
_cell.length_a   1.000
_cell.length_b   1.000
_cell.length_c   1.000
_cell.angle_alpha   90.00
_cell.angle_beta   90.00
_cell.angle_gamma   90.00
#
_symmetry.space_group_name_H-M   'P 1'
#
loop_
_entity.id
_entity.type
_entity.pdbx_description
1 polymer ?
#
loop_
_entity_poly.entity_id
_entity_poly.type
_entity_poly.pdbx_seq_one_letter_code
_entity_poly.pdbx_strand_id
1 'polypeptide(L)'
;LAVPASRNQSTCDTVDQGYQCFSETSHLWGQYAPFFSLANESAISPDVPAGCRVTFAQVLSRHGARYPTESKGKKYSALIEEIQQNVTTFDGKYAFLKTYNYSLGADDLTPFGEQELVNSGIKSYQRYESLTRNIIPFIRSSGSSRVIASGEKFIEGFQSTKLKDPRAQPGQSSPKIDVVISEASSSNNTLDPGTCTVFEDSELADTVEANFTATFAPSIRQRLENDLSGVTLTDTEVTYLMDMCSFDTISTSTVDTKLSPFCDLFTHDEWIHYDYLQSLKKYYGHGAGNPLGPTQGVGYANELIARLTHSPVHDDTSSNHTLDSNPATFPLNSTLYADFSHE
;
A
#
# COMPACT_ATOMS: atom_id res chain seq x y z
N LEU A 1 -33.14 -35.55 -6.57
CA LEU A 1 -33.11 -34.08 -6.72
C LEU A 1 -31.70 -33.63 -6.34
N ALA A 2 -30.84 -33.44 -7.34
CA ALA A 2 -29.47 -33.01 -7.13
C ALA A 2 -29.48 -31.52 -6.78
N VAL A 3 -28.85 -31.17 -5.66
CA VAL A 3 -28.58 -29.78 -5.26
C VAL A 3 -27.67 -29.18 -6.35
N PRO A 4 -28.00 -28.03 -6.95
CA PRO A 4 -27.11 -27.41 -7.93
C PRO A 4 -25.85 -26.96 -7.20
N ALA A 5 -24.70 -27.38 -7.73
CA ALA A 5 -23.40 -26.86 -7.31
C ALA A 5 -23.44 -25.33 -7.39
N SER A 6 -23.12 -24.67 -6.27
CA SER A 6 -22.88 -23.24 -6.25
C SER A 6 -21.84 -22.92 -7.32
N ARG A 7 -22.20 -22.11 -8.31
CA ARG A 7 -21.21 -21.48 -9.20
C ARG A 7 -20.23 -20.76 -8.28
N ASN A 8 -18.98 -21.23 -8.21
CA ASN A 8 -17.88 -20.45 -7.65
C ASN A 8 -17.87 -19.12 -8.40
N GLN A 9 -18.35 -18.05 -7.76
CA GLN A 9 -17.97 -16.71 -8.17
C GLN A 9 -16.45 -16.68 -8.01
N SER A 10 -15.73 -16.67 -9.12
CA SER A 10 -14.29 -16.41 -9.09
C SER A 10 -14.10 -15.07 -8.40
N THR A 11 -13.44 -15.06 -7.24
CA THR A 11 -13.09 -13.84 -6.53
C THR A 11 -12.21 -13.00 -7.45
N CYS A 12 -12.46 -11.70 -7.50
CA CYS A 12 -11.69 -10.78 -8.33
C CYS A 12 -10.45 -10.26 -7.60
N ASP A 13 -10.28 -10.50 -6.29
CA ASP A 13 -8.98 -10.55 -5.63
C ASP A 13 -8.38 -11.96 -5.65
N THR A 14 -7.13 -12.09 -6.07
CA THR A 14 -6.41 -13.37 -6.16
C THR A 14 -4.95 -13.23 -5.80
N VAL A 15 -4.32 -14.34 -5.38
CA VAL A 15 -2.86 -14.38 -5.10
C VAL A 15 -2.03 -13.88 -6.30
N ASP A 16 -2.39 -14.29 -7.52
CA ASP A 16 -1.57 -14.00 -8.70
C ASP A 16 -1.88 -12.65 -9.35
N GLN A 17 -3.17 -12.27 -9.44
CA GLN A 17 -3.57 -11.05 -10.15
C GLN A 17 -3.80 -9.87 -9.20
N GLY A 18 -3.88 -10.09 -7.89
CA GLY A 18 -4.35 -9.07 -6.95
C GLY A 18 -5.80 -8.68 -7.21
N TYR A 19 -6.17 -7.44 -6.85
CA TYR A 19 -7.51 -6.91 -6.92
C TYR A 19 -7.88 -6.43 -8.34
N GLN A 20 -8.74 -7.19 -8.99
CA GLN A 20 -9.26 -6.94 -10.34
C GLN A 20 -10.74 -6.53 -10.35
N CYS A 21 -11.32 -6.31 -9.17
CA CYS A 21 -12.71 -5.85 -9.07
C CYS A 21 -12.79 -4.35 -9.40
N PHE A 22 -13.82 -3.95 -10.15
CA PHE A 22 -14.13 -2.54 -10.43
C PHE A 22 -12.92 -1.75 -10.98
N SER A 23 -12.09 -2.39 -11.83
CA SER A 23 -10.78 -1.86 -12.25
C SER A 23 -10.87 -0.50 -12.96
N GLU A 24 -12.00 -0.17 -13.58
CA GLU A 24 -12.27 1.15 -14.15
C GLU A 24 -12.30 2.29 -13.10
N THR A 25 -12.35 1.96 -11.81
CA THR A 25 -12.32 2.91 -10.69
C THR A 25 -11.22 2.57 -9.68
N SER A 26 -11.12 1.31 -9.26
CA SER A 26 -10.21 0.89 -8.17
C SER A 26 -8.74 1.03 -8.53
N HIS A 27 -8.38 0.95 -9.81
CA HIS A 27 -7.01 1.14 -10.29
C HIS A 27 -6.62 2.62 -10.45
N LEU A 28 -7.55 3.55 -10.20
CA LEU A 28 -7.38 5.00 -10.28
C LEU A 28 -7.38 5.67 -8.90
N TRP A 29 -6.99 4.93 -7.85
CA TRP A 29 -6.91 5.46 -6.48
C TRP A 29 -5.49 5.78 -6.03
N GLY A 30 -4.50 5.80 -6.95
CA GLY A 30 -3.10 6.02 -6.63
C GLY A 30 -2.59 5.10 -5.53
N GLN A 31 -1.95 5.64 -4.50
CA GLN A 31 -1.45 4.84 -3.36
C GLN A 31 -2.54 4.24 -2.46
N TYR A 32 -3.83 4.53 -2.70
CA TYR A 32 -4.94 3.86 -1.99
C TYR A 32 -5.54 2.71 -2.82
N ALA A 33 -5.09 2.51 -4.06
CA ALA A 33 -5.47 1.34 -4.84
C ALA A 33 -4.93 0.07 -4.15
N PRO A 34 -5.76 -0.97 -3.96
CA PRO A 34 -5.29 -2.31 -3.66
C PRO A 34 -4.27 -2.79 -4.68
N PHE A 35 -3.40 -3.73 -4.31
CA PHE A 35 -2.43 -4.26 -5.28
C PHE A 35 -3.16 -4.93 -6.46
N PHE A 36 -2.78 -4.56 -7.68
CA PHE A 36 -3.15 -5.24 -8.91
C PHE A 36 -1.91 -5.57 -9.74
N SER A 37 -1.87 -6.78 -10.31
CA SER A 37 -0.71 -7.26 -11.04
C SER A 37 -0.56 -6.55 -12.38
N LEU A 38 0.60 -5.91 -12.59
CA LEU A 38 1.00 -5.34 -13.88
C LEU A 38 1.68 -6.36 -14.81
N ALA A 39 1.61 -7.66 -14.50
CA ALA A 39 2.28 -8.71 -15.27
C ALA A 39 1.83 -8.74 -16.75
N ASN A 40 0.55 -8.49 -17.01
CA ASN A 40 -0.02 -8.46 -18.37
C ASN A 40 0.29 -7.15 -19.12
N GLU A 41 0.63 -6.08 -18.40
CA GLU A 41 1.05 -4.79 -18.97
C GLU A 41 2.55 -4.76 -19.31
N SER A 42 3.32 -5.74 -18.83
CA SER A 42 4.77 -5.81 -19.06
C SER A 42 5.09 -6.24 -20.49
N ALA A 43 5.87 -5.42 -21.20
CA ALA A 43 6.37 -5.75 -22.53
C ALA A 43 7.35 -6.96 -22.54
N ILE A 44 7.91 -7.30 -21.37
CA ILE A 44 8.84 -8.43 -21.17
C ILE A 44 8.21 -9.41 -20.19
N SER A 45 8.25 -10.71 -20.52
CA SER A 45 7.72 -11.74 -19.61
C SER A 45 8.43 -11.68 -18.25
N PRO A 46 7.69 -11.70 -17.12
CA PRO A 46 8.28 -11.76 -15.78
C PRO A 46 8.79 -13.16 -15.41
N ASP A 47 8.65 -14.15 -16.27
CA ASP A 47 9.13 -15.52 -16.02
C ASP A 47 10.65 -15.60 -16.02
N VAL A 48 11.20 -16.54 -15.24
CA VAL A 48 12.63 -16.84 -15.29
C VAL A 48 12.97 -17.36 -16.69
N PRO A 49 13.92 -16.74 -17.42
CA PRO A 49 14.27 -17.18 -18.76
C PRO A 49 14.78 -18.63 -18.78
N ALA A 50 14.55 -19.33 -19.88
CA ALA A 50 15.00 -20.70 -20.05
C ALA A 50 16.53 -20.81 -19.91
N GLY A 51 17.00 -21.74 -19.07
CA GLY A 51 18.43 -21.91 -18.77
C GLY A 51 18.97 -21.00 -17.67
N CYS A 52 18.17 -20.06 -17.16
CA CYS A 52 18.54 -19.23 -16.01
C CYS A 52 18.07 -19.85 -14.69
N ARG A 53 18.78 -19.55 -13.60
CA ARG A 53 18.40 -19.92 -12.24
C ARG A 53 18.60 -18.72 -11.33
N VAL A 54 17.58 -18.39 -10.54
CA VAL A 54 17.67 -17.34 -9.52
C VAL A 54 18.65 -17.77 -8.43
N THR A 55 19.58 -16.89 -8.07
CA THR A 55 20.59 -17.11 -7.01
C THR A 55 20.49 -16.11 -5.86
N PHE A 56 19.58 -15.14 -5.97
CA PHE A 56 19.32 -14.09 -4.99
C PHE A 56 17.92 -13.55 -5.22
N ALA A 57 17.16 -13.28 -4.16
CA ALA A 57 15.91 -12.53 -4.26
C ALA A 57 15.72 -11.62 -3.04
N GLN A 58 15.38 -10.36 -3.30
CA GLN A 58 15.01 -9.38 -2.29
C GLN A 58 13.62 -8.85 -2.61
N VAL A 59 12.73 -8.87 -1.61
CA VAL A 59 11.39 -8.27 -1.68
C VAL A 59 11.41 -7.00 -0.82
N LEU A 60 11.04 -5.87 -1.42
CA LEU A 60 10.65 -4.66 -0.68
C LEU A 60 9.14 -4.55 -0.78
N SER A 61 8.45 -4.61 0.35
CA SER A 61 6.98 -4.59 0.41
C SER A 61 6.51 -3.39 1.20
N ARG A 62 5.45 -2.74 0.73
CA ARG A 62 4.65 -1.86 1.57
C ARG A 62 3.85 -2.69 2.59
N HIS A 63 3.28 -2.01 3.59
CA HIS A 63 2.11 -2.52 4.30
C HIS A 63 0.87 -2.70 3.40
N GLY A 64 -0.12 -3.45 3.88
CA GLY A 64 -1.38 -3.69 3.15
C GLY A 64 -2.39 -2.56 3.25
N ALA A 65 -3.56 -2.74 2.66
CA ALA A 65 -4.71 -1.86 2.82
C ALA A 65 -5.04 -1.58 4.30
N ARG A 66 -5.17 -0.30 4.64
CA ARG A 66 -5.36 0.20 6.00
C ARG A 66 -6.55 1.13 6.12
N TYR A 67 -6.99 1.36 7.35
CA TYR A 67 -7.89 2.46 7.65
C TYR A 67 -7.21 3.82 7.43
N PRO A 68 -7.97 4.93 7.34
CA PRO A 68 -7.41 6.27 7.38
C PRO A 68 -6.53 6.47 8.62
N THR A 69 -5.52 7.33 8.53
CA THR A 69 -4.80 7.74 9.75
C THR A 69 -5.76 8.44 10.71
N GLU A 70 -5.55 8.39 12.03
CA GLU A 70 -6.44 9.05 13.00
C GLU A 70 -6.78 10.51 12.64
N SER A 71 -5.77 11.29 12.21
CA SER A 71 -5.95 12.68 11.78
C SER A 71 -6.91 12.83 10.59
N LYS A 72 -6.75 12.00 9.56
CA LYS A 72 -7.64 11.98 8.39
C LYS A 72 -9.03 11.45 8.74
N GLY A 73 -9.13 10.40 9.55
CA GLY A 73 -10.41 9.84 9.99
C GLY A 73 -11.28 10.85 10.72
N LYS A 74 -10.69 11.69 11.59
CA LYS A 74 -11.39 12.80 12.25
C LYS A 74 -11.95 13.82 11.24
N LYS A 75 -11.18 14.17 10.22
CA LYS A 75 -11.60 15.11 9.16
C LYS A 75 -12.74 14.52 8.31
N TYR A 76 -12.65 13.24 7.94
CA TYR A 76 -13.68 12.56 7.17
C TYR A 76 -15.00 12.44 7.95
N SER A 77 -14.92 12.00 9.21
CA SER A 77 -16.10 11.90 10.09
C SER A 77 -16.78 13.26 10.26
N ALA A 78 -16.02 14.31 10.57
CA ALA A 78 -16.55 15.65 10.74
C ALA A 78 -17.24 16.19 9.47
N LEU A 79 -16.63 15.98 8.30
CA LEU A 79 -17.22 16.39 7.02
C LEU A 79 -18.54 15.68 6.73
N ILE A 80 -18.61 14.37 6.99
CA ILE A 80 -19.85 13.59 6.80
C ILE A 80 -20.94 14.06 7.76
N GLU A 81 -20.60 14.32 9.02
CA GLU A 81 -21.54 14.88 10.01
C GLU A 81 -22.05 16.26 9.59
N GLU A 82 -21.17 17.14 9.10
CA GLU A 82 -21.54 18.46 8.61
C GLU A 82 -22.51 18.37 7.41
N ILE A 83 -22.21 17.49 6.44
CA ILE A 83 -23.11 17.21 5.32
C ILE A 83 -24.47 16.73 5.83
N GLN A 84 -24.51 15.81 6.79
CA GLN A 84 -25.76 15.28 7.35
C GLN A 84 -26.58 16.32 8.13
N GLN A 85 -25.92 17.29 8.77
CA GLN A 85 -26.58 18.36 9.51
C GLN A 85 -27.15 19.45 8.60
N ASN A 86 -26.42 19.80 7.53
CA ASN A 86 -26.72 20.99 6.73
C ASN A 86 -27.59 20.70 5.50
N VAL A 87 -27.52 19.47 4.96
CA VAL A 87 -28.27 19.11 3.75
C VAL A 87 -29.70 18.74 4.07
N THR A 88 -30.64 19.35 3.35
CA THR A 88 -32.08 19.15 3.58
C THR A 88 -32.65 17.91 2.88
N THR A 89 -32.11 17.56 1.70
CA THR A 89 -32.65 16.50 0.84
C THR A 89 -31.50 15.65 0.31
N PHE A 90 -31.62 14.33 0.44
CA PHE A 90 -30.64 13.34 -0.03
C PHE A 90 -31.34 12.40 -1.01
N ASP A 91 -31.24 12.70 -2.31
CA ASP A 91 -31.90 11.94 -3.37
C ASP A 91 -30.89 11.28 -4.32
N GLY A 92 -31.36 10.30 -5.10
CA GLY A 92 -30.55 9.63 -6.12
C GLY A 92 -29.28 9.00 -5.54
N LYS A 93 -28.14 9.26 -6.18
CA LYS A 93 -26.82 8.75 -5.75
C LYS A 93 -26.34 9.29 -4.40
N TYR A 94 -26.98 10.32 -3.86
CA TYR A 94 -26.66 10.89 -2.55
C TYR A 94 -27.49 10.32 -1.40
N ALA A 95 -28.52 9.52 -1.70
CA ALA A 95 -29.47 9.02 -0.70
C ALA A 95 -28.80 8.26 0.46
N PHE A 96 -27.68 7.57 0.19
CA PHE A 96 -26.94 6.83 1.21
C PHE A 96 -26.35 7.75 2.30
N LEU A 97 -25.96 8.99 1.96
CA LEU A 97 -25.31 9.92 2.89
C LEU A 97 -26.22 10.26 4.07
N LYS A 98 -27.54 10.26 3.88
CA LYS A 98 -28.53 10.55 4.95
C LYS A 98 -28.39 9.62 6.15
N THR A 99 -28.00 8.38 5.92
CA THR A 99 -27.91 7.33 6.95
C THR A 99 -26.54 6.67 6.98
N TYR A 100 -25.55 7.23 6.26
CA TYR A 100 -24.20 6.71 6.28
C TYR A 100 -23.62 6.88 7.69
N ASN A 101 -23.11 5.80 8.27
CA ASN A 101 -22.53 5.84 9.60
C ASN A 101 -21.02 5.62 9.50
N TYR A 102 -20.24 6.68 9.69
CA TYR A 102 -18.79 6.58 9.69
C TYR A 102 -18.35 5.69 10.86
N SER A 103 -17.82 4.51 10.52
CA SER A 103 -17.41 3.50 11.50
C SER A 103 -16.06 2.87 11.15
N LEU A 104 -15.28 3.56 10.30
CA LEU A 104 -13.94 3.14 9.96
C LEU A 104 -13.02 3.25 11.18
N GLY A 105 -12.08 2.31 11.29
CA GLY A 105 -11.00 2.39 12.28
C GLY A 105 -10.01 3.51 11.97
N ALA A 106 -8.85 3.45 12.62
CA ALA A 106 -7.75 4.37 12.38
C ALA A 106 -6.42 3.62 12.32
N ASP A 107 -5.55 4.00 11.38
CA ASP A 107 -4.15 3.58 11.20
C ASP A 107 -3.88 2.11 10.88
N ASP A 108 -4.62 1.19 11.51
CA ASP A 108 -4.43 -0.25 11.43
C ASP A 108 -4.76 -0.82 10.05
N LEU A 109 -4.22 -2.02 9.78
CA LEU A 109 -4.61 -2.81 8.62
C LEU A 109 -6.10 -3.16 8.69
N THR A 110 -6.74 -3.18 7.52
CA THR A 110 -8.05 -3.80 7.36
C THR A 110 -7.90 -5.31 7.24
N PRO A 111 -8.94 -6.12 7.49
CA PRO A 111 -8.90 -7.56 7.20
C PRO A 111 -8.55 -7.87 5.73
N PHE A 112 -8.96 -7.00 4.79
CA PHE A 112 -8.58 -7.10 3.40
C PHE A 112 -7.06 -6.91 3.20
N GLY A 113 -6.47 -5.87 3.81
CA GLY A 113 -5.03 -5.63 3.76
C GLY A 113 -4.20 -6.72 4.44
N GLU A 114 -4.69 -7.33 5.51
CA GLU A 114 -4.04 -8.53 6.08
C GLU A 114 -3.98 -9.67 5.05
N GLN A 115 -5.08 -9.91 4.32
CA GLN A 115 -5.16 -10.95 3.31
C GLN A 115 -4.29 -10.65 2.09
N GLU A 116 -4.15 -9.38 1.68
CA GLU A 116 -3.19 -8.97 0.63
C GLU A 116 -1.77 -9.43 0.97
N LEU A 117 -1.35 -9.32 2.23
CA LEU A 117 0.01 -9.69 2.63
C LEU A 117 0.17 -11.19 2.77
N VAL A 118 -0.85 -11.92 3.24
CA VAL A 118 -0.89 -13.39 3.14
C VAL A 118 -0.71 -13.82 1.68
N ASN A 119 -1.48 -13.21 0.76
CA ASN A 119 -1.40 -13.49 -0.67
C ASN A 119 0.01 -13.19 -1.22
N SER A 120 0.60 -12.05 -0.85
CA SER A 120 1.97 -11.68 -1.22
C SER A 120 3.02 -12.69 -0.73
N GLY A 121 2.86 -13.20 0.49
CA GLY A 121 3.70 -14.27 1.05
C GLY A 121 3.60 -15.59 0.28
N ILE A 122 2.37 -16.00 -0.07
CA ILE A 122 2.12 -17.19 -0.91
C ILE A 122 2.80 -17.02 -2.27
N LYS A 123 2.56 -15.89 -2.94
CA LYS A 123 3.10 -15.59 -4.27
C LYS A 123 4.63 -15.57 -4.27
N SER A 124 5.23 -14.96 -3.24
CA SER A 124 6.68 -14.88 -3.08
C SER A 124 7.30 -16.26 -2.86
N TYR A 125 6.67 -17.10 -2.05
CA TYR A 125 7.12 -18.48 -1.86
C TYR A 125 7.12 -19.25 -3.19
N GLN A 126 6.01 -19.21 -3.92
CA GLN A 126 5.81 -19.95 -5.16
C GLN A 126 6.77 -19.50 -6.26
N ARG A 127 6.92 -18.18 -6.45
CA ARG A 127 7.79 -17.61 -7.48
C ARG A 127 9.25 -18.03 -7.32
N TYR A 128 9.71 -18.20 -6.08
CA TYR A 128 11.10 -18.53 -5.76
C TYR A 128 11.26 -19.92 -5.12
N GLU A 129 10.35 -20.87 -5.40
CA GLU A 129 10.30 -22.23 -4.78
C GLU A 129 11.66 -22.91 -4.69
N SER A 130 12.45 -22.86 -5.77
CA SER A 130 13.76 -23.51 -5.82
C SER A 130 14.75 -23.06 -4.73
N LEU A 131 14.55 -21.86 -4.17
CA LEU A 131 15.28 -21.29 -3.03
C LEU A 131 14.48 -21.36 -1.72
N THR A 132 13.19 -21.00 -1.75
CA THR A 132 12.35 -20.85 -0.54
C THR A 132 12.06 -22.18 0.15
N ARG A 133 12.11 -23.30 -0.59
CA ARG A 133 11.93 -24.66 -0.04
C ARG A 133 12.96 -25.03 1.02
N ASN A 134 14.16 -24.45 0.99
CA ASN A 134 15.26 -24.80 1.91
C ASN A 134 16.02 -23.59 2.47
N ILE A 135 15.62 -22.36 2.14
CA ILE A 135 16.20 -21.13 2.70
C ILE A 135 15.12 -20.39 3.51
N ILE A 136 15.51 -19.88 4.67
CA ILE A 136 14.68 -18.99 5.48
C ILE A 136 15.11 -17.56 5.13
N PRO A 137 14.18 -16.68 4.69
CA PRO A 137 14.51 -15.29 4.42
C PRO A 137 14.93 -14.55 5.70
N PHE A 138 15.88 -13.62 5.56
CA PHE A 138 16.15 -12.61 6.58
C PHE A 138 15.16 -11.45 6.42
N ILE A 139 14.47 -11.07 7.49
CA ILE A 139 13.34 -10.14 7.39
C ILE A 139 13.54 -8.91 8.28
N ARG A 140 13.30 -7.72 7.72
CA ARG A 140 13.23 -6.47 8.49
C ARG A 140 11.90 -5.76 8.28
N SER A 141 11.51 -4.96 9.26
CA SER A 141 10.32 -4.10 9.19
C SER A 141 10.65 -2.72 9.72
N SER A 142 10.12 -1.68 9.09
CA SER A 142 10.02 -0.36 9.72
C SER A 142 9.11 -0.43 10.96
N GLY A 143 9.35 0.45 11.93
CA GLY A 143 8.83 0.43 13.30
C GLY A 143 7.39 0.90 13.46
N SER A 144 6.55 0.71 12.46
CA SER A 144 5.12 1.04 12.47
C SER A 144 4.26 -0.21 12.65
N SER A 145 3.24 -0.16 13.51
CA SER A 145 2.38 -1.31 13.83
C SER A 145 1.80 -1.98 12.57
N ARG A 146 1.31 -1.19 11.61
CA ARG A 146 0.75 -1.72 10.34
C ARG A 146 1.80 -2.36 9.44
N VAL A 147 3.04 -1.90 9.49
CA VAL A 147 4.16 -2.45 8.70
C VAL A 147 4.64 -3.76 9.32
N ILE A 148 4.74 -3.82 10.64
CA ILE A 148 5.08 -5.04 11.40
C ILE A 148 4.00 -6.12 11.17
N ALA A 149 2.72 -5.78 11.36
CA ALA A 149 1.62 -6.70 11.13
C ALA A 149 1.59 -7.22 9.67
N SER A 150 1.95 -6.36 8.71
CA SER A 150 2.10 -6.76 7.30
C SER A 150 3.20 -7.79 7.10
N GLY A 151 4.35 -7.60 7.73
CA GLY A 151 5.43 -8.58 7.73
C GLY A 151 5.02 -9.93 8.34
N GLU A 152 4.27 -9.91 9.43
CA GLU A 152 3.75 -11.12 10.07
C GLU A 152 2.76 -11.88 9.16
N LYS A 153 1.84 -11.17 8.50
CA LYS A 153 0.88 -11.77 7.54
C LYS A 153 1.56 -12.32 6.30
N PHE A 154 2.59 -11.64 5.79
CA PHE A 154 3.44 -12.19 4.74
C PHE A 154 4.11 -13.50 5.15
N ILE A 155 4.68 -13.54 6.37
CA ILE A 155 5.29 -14.76 6.92
C ILE A 155 4.25 -15.88 7.04
N GLU A 156 3.02 -15.58 7.44
CA GLU A 156 1.91 -16.55 7.51
C GLU A 156 1.62 -17.18 6.14
N GLY A 157 1.47 -16.37 5.10
CA GLY A 157 1.28 -16.84 3.72
C GLY A 157 2.46 -17.65 3.18
N PHE A 158 3.68 -17.18 3.43
CA PHE A 158 4.91 -17.85 3.03
C PHE A 158 5.04 -19.22 3.70
N GLN A 159 4.88 -19.28 5.03
CA GLN A 159 5.03 -20.50 5.82
C GLN A 159 3.92 -21.51 5.52
N SER A 160 2.67 -21.06 5.38
CA SER A 160 1.55 -21.94 5.06
C SER A 160 1.73 -22.62 3.69
N THR A 161 2.36 -21.93 2.74
CA THR A 161 2.71 -22.49 1.43
C THR A 161 3.86 -23.49 1.54
N LYS A 162 4.91 -23.14 2.30
CA LYS A 162 6.05 -24.01 2.57
C LYS A 162 5.66 -25.34 3.21
N LEU A 163 4.73 -25.33 4.16
CA LEU A 163 4.24 -26.54 4.83
C LEU A 163 3.50 -27.49 3.89
N LYS A 164 2.97 -27.00 2.76
CA LYS A 164 2.26 -27.78 1.76
C LYS A 164 3.17 -28.25 0.62
N ASP A 165 4.41 -27.76 0.53
CA ASP A 165 5.37 -28.17 -0.49
C ASP A 165 6.06 -29.48 -0.09
N PRO A 166 5.88 -30.59 -0.84
CA PRO A 166 6.55 -31.86 -0.56
C PRO A 166 8.06 -31.81 -0.80
N ARG A 167 8.59 -30.77 -1.46
CA ARG A 167 10.03 -30.56 -1.70
C ARG A 167 10.68 -29.69 -0.64
N ALA A 168 9.91 -29.10 0.28
CA ALA A 168 10.43 -28.29 1.36
C ALA A 168 11.27 -29.12 2.32
N GLN A 169 12.39 -28.56 2.78
CA GLN A 169 13.23 -29.20 3.78
C GLN A 169 12.46 -29.26 5.11
N PRO A 170 12.26 -30.47 5.68
CA PRO A 170 11.53 -30.60 6.94
C PRO A 170 12.36 -30.06 8.12
N GLY A 171 11.67 -29.62 9.18
CA GLY A 171 12.30 -29.24 10.45
C GLY A 171 13.04 -27.89 10.45
N GLN A 172 12.88 -27.06 9.41
CA GLN A 172 13.37 -25.68 9.43
C GLN A 172 12.52 -24.81 10.36
N SER A 173 13.15 -23.84 11.03
CA SER A 173 12.43 -22.82 11.79
C SER A 173 11.57 -21.96 10.87
N SER A 174 10.44 -21.46 11.38
CA SER A 174 9.66 -20.44 10.68
C SER A 174 10.48 -19.16 10.51
N PRO A 175 10.29 -18.41 9.42
CA PRO A 175 10.78 -17.03 9.34
C PRO A 175 10.16 -16.17 10.45
N LYS A 176 10.85 -15.09 10.81
CA LYS A 176 10.40 -14.09 11.78
C LYS A 176 10.92 -12.73 11.32
N ILE A 177 10.35 -11.64 11.84
CA ILE A 177 10.96 -10.31 11.68
C ILE A 177 12.22 -10.28 12.57
N ASP A 178 13.39 -10.25 11.95
CA ASP A 178 14.69 -10.30 12.62
C ASP A 178 15.08 -8.93 13.19
N VAL A 179 14.71 -7.84 12.49
CA VAL A 179 14.99 -6.46 12.89
C VAL A 179 13.76 -5.59 12.71
N VAL A 180 13.38 -4.87 13.76
CA VAL A 180 12.43 -3.75 13.70
C VAL A 180 13.23 -2.46 13.80
N ILE A 181 13.22 -1.65 12.73
CA ILE A 181 13.97 -0.39 12.67
C ILE A 181 13.07 0.74 13.18
N SER A 182 13.54 1.51 14.16
CA SER A 182 12.71 2.56 14.78
C SER A 182 12.38 3.69 13.79
N GLU A 183 11.16 4.21 13.88
CA GLU A 183 10.69 5.44 13.19
C GLU A 183 10.78 6.68 14.10
N ALA A 184 11.52 6.61 15.21
CA ALA A 184 11.81 7.82 15.99
C ALA A 184 12.56 8.84 15.11
N SER A 185 12.31 10.14 15.30
CA SER A 185 12.89 11.20 14.47
C SER A 185 14.42 11.27 14.46
N SER A 186 15.10 10.65 15.44
CA SER A 186 16.55 10.53 15.51
C SER A 186 17.10 9.20 14.99
N SER A 187 16.23 8.30 14.51
CA SER A 187 16.61 6.97 14.05
C SER A 187 17.08 7.02 12.60
N ASN A 188 18.26 6.47 12.35
CA ASN A 188 18.68 6.15 10.99
C ASN A 188 17.93 4.91 10.52
N ASN A 189 16.99 5.11 9.60
CA ASN A 189 16.13 4.07 9.05
C ASN A 189 16.13 4.12 7.52
N THR A 190 16.72 3.11 6.87
CA THR A 190 16.74 3.00 5.41
C THR A 190 15.39 2.68 4.80
N LEU A 191 14.44 2.19 5.61
CA LEU A 191 13.08 1.85 5.18
C LEU A 191 12.11 3.02 5.32
N ASP A 192 12.44 4.05 6.11
CA ASP A 192 11.63 5.26 6.28
C ASP A 192 12.50 6.37 6.87
N PRO A 193 13.37 7.01 6.07
CA PRO A 193 14.28 8.04 6.58
C PRO A 193 13.52 9.29 7.00
N GLY A 194 13.70 9.72 8.25
CA GLY A 194 13.12 10.96 8.79
C GLY A 194 14.17 11.95 9.31
N THR A 195 15.46 11.74 8.98
CA THR A 195 16.59 12.52 9.53
C THR A 195 17.11 13.60 8.56
N CYS A 196 16.60 13.65 7.32
CA CYS A 196 16.98 14.65 6.34
C CYS A 196 16.19 15.96 6.54
N THR A 197 16.62 16.83 7.46
CA THR A 197 15.84 18.00 7.91
C THR A 197 15.29 18.88 6.78
N VAL A 198 16.12 19.22 5.77
CA VAL A 198 15.69 20.06 4.64
C VAL A 198 14.61 19.38 3.79
N PHE A 199 14.63 18.05 3.71
CA PHE A 199 13.59 17.29 3.02
C PHE A 199 12.30 17.24 3.83
N GLU A 200 12.38 16.99 5.15
CA GLU A 200 11.21 16.96 6.03
C GLU A 200 10.46 18.30 6.08
N ASP A 201 11.17 19.42 5.89
CA ASP A 201 10.60 20.77 5.84
C ASP A 201 10.08 21.17 4.43
N SER A 202 10.09 20.27 3.44
CA SER A 202 9.73 20.58 2.05
C SER A 202 8.23 20.69 1.80
N GLU A 203 7.74 21.87 1.41
CA GLU A 203 6.33 22.14 1.05
C GLU A 203 6.02 21.96 -0.46
N LEU A 204 6.94 21.39 -1.24
CA LEU A 204 6.80 21.28 -2.71
C LEU A 204 5.57 20.44 -3.12
N ALA A 205 5.35 19.31 -2.45
CA ALA A 205 4.23 18.43 -2.74
C ALA A 205 2.88 19.13 -2.46
N ASP A 206 2.77 19.84 -1.34
CA ASP A 206 1.56 20.58 -0.97
C ASP A 206 1.25 21.69 -1.98
N THR A 207 2.28 22.39 -2.47
CA THR A 207 2.13 23.42 -3.51
C THR A 207 1.63 22.82 -4.82
N VAL A 208 2.17 21.67 -5.24
CA VAL A 208 1.75 20.98 -6.47
C VAL A 208 0.33 20.42 -6.32
N GLU A 209 0.01 19.82 -5.16
CA GLU A 209 -1.33 19.32 -4.83
C GLU A 209 -2.37 20.45 -4.91
N ALA A 210 -2.12 21.59 -4.27
CA ALA A 210 -3.03 22.73 -4.29
C ALA A 210 -3.24 23.26 -5.73
N ASN A 211 -2.16 23.43 -6.49
CA ASN A 211 -2.23 23.94 -7.86
C ASN A 211 -3.00 23.01 -8.80
N PHE A 212 -2.78 21.70 -8.70
CA PHE A 212 -3.46 20.72 -9.55
C PHE A 212 -4.91 20.49 -9.11
N THR A 213 -5.18 20.43 -7.81
CA THR A 213 -6.55 20.30 -7.29
C THR A 213 -7.44 21.44 -7.76
N ALA A 214 -6.91 22.68 -7.79
CA ALA A 214 -7.61 23.85 -8.29
C ALA A 214 -8.03 23.77 -9.77
N THR A 215 -7.47 22.84 -10.57
CA THR A 215 -7.86 22.69 -11.99
C THR A 215 -9.09 21.81 -12.20
N PHE A 216 -9.43 20.94 -11.25
CA PHE A 216 -10.54 19.98 -11.42
C PHE A 216 -11.57 20.00 -10.28
N ALA A 217 -11.14 20.19 -9.03
CA ALA A 217 -12.03 20.16 -7.87
C ALA A 217 -13.13 21.24 -7.88
N PRO A 218 -12.92 22.48 -8.37
CA PRO A 218 -13.97 23.50 -8.35
C PRO A 218 -15.26 23.11 -9.10
N SER A 219 -15.13 22.38 -10.21
CA SER A 219 -16.28 21.92 -10.99
C SER A 219 -17.05 20.81 -10.25
N ILE A 220 -16.32 19.92 -9.58
CA ILE A 220 -16.89 18.86 -8.74
C ILE A 220 -17.60 19.49 -7.54
N ARG A 221 -16.93 20.41 -6.85
CA ARG A 221 -17.46 21.17 -5.71
C ARG A 221 -18.78 21.84 -6.07
N GLN A 222 -18.83 22.57 -7.17
CA GLN A 222 -20.04 23.24 -7.64
C GLN A 222 -21.18 22.24 -7.89
N ARG A 223 -20.90 21.07 -8.48
CA ARG A 223 -21.90 20.01 -8.65
C ARG A 223 -22.40 19.49 -7.30
N LEU A 224 -21.49 19.16 -6.39
CA LEU A 224 -21.85 18.64 -5.06
C LEU A 224 -22.69 19.64 -4.26
N GLU A 225 -22.33 20.92 -4.25
CA GLU A 225 -23.09 21.97 -3.55
C GLU A 225 -24.49 22.21 -4.16
N ASN A 226 -24.61 22.09 -5.49
CA ASN A 226 -25.91 22.18 -6.17
C ASN A 226 -26.82 20.98 -5.80
N ASP A 227 -26.27 19.77 -5.82
CA ASP A 227 -27.02 18.54 -5.57
C ASP A 227 -27.34 18.35 -4.06
N LEU A 228 -26.46 18.84 -3.17
CA LEU A 228 -26.57 18.79 -1.71
C LEU A 228 -26.89 20.18 -1.14
N SER A 229 -28.04 20.73 -1.53
CA SER A 229 -28.45 22.07 -1.11
C SER A 229 -28.40 22.25 0.42
N GLY A 230 -27.53 23.17 0.86
CA GLY A 230 -27.30 23.49 2.28
C GLY A 230 -25.86 23.33 2.72
N VAL A 231 -25.03 22.59 1.98
CA VAL A 231 -23.59 22.45 2.28
C VAL A 231 -22.76 23.53 1.57
N THR A 232 -21.62 23.88 2.17
CA THR A 232 -20.52 24.61 1.52
C THR A 232 -19.28 23.78 1.69
N LEU A 233 -18.58 23.47 0.59
CA LEU A 233 -17.41 22.61 0.61
C LEU A 233 -16.16 23.40 0.24
N THR A 234 -15.00 22.91 0.64
CA THR A 234 -13.70 23.33 0.10
C THR A 234 -13.22 22.33 -0.96
N ASP A 235 -12.28 22.75 -1.83
CA ASP A 235 -11.69 21.85 -2.82
C ASP A 235 -10.97 20.67 -2.15
N THR A 236 -10.39 20.89 -0.96
CA THR A 236 -9.81 19.83 -0.13
C THR A 236 -10.87 18.85 0.36
N GLU A 237 -12.04 19.30 0.79
CA GLU A 237 -13.13 18.42 1.24
C GLU A 237 -13.74 17.60 0.09
N VAL A 238 -13.71 18.12 -1.14
CA VAL A 238 -14.01 17.31 -2.33
C VAL A 238 -13.06 16.12 -2.41
N THR A 239 -11.75 16.33 -2.26
CA THR A 239 -10.78 15.22 -2.26
C THR A 239 -10.99 14.26 -1.10
N TYR A 240 -11.47 14.71 0.06
CA TYR A 240 -11.81 13.82 1.17
C TYR A 240 -12.97 12.88 0.84
N LEU A 241 -13.99 13.38 0.14
CA LEU A 241 -15.08 12.54 -0.36
C LEU A 241 -14.60 11.54 -1.43
N MET A 242 -13.58 11.89 -2.21
CA MET A 242 -12.91 10.95 -3.13
C MET A 242 -12.08 9.91 -2.35
N ASP A 243 -11.31 10.31 -1.34
CA ASP A 243 -10.54 9.41 -0.47
C ASP A 243 -11.47 8.32 0.13
N MET A 244 -12.67 8.72 0.58
CA MET A 244 -13.67 7.83 1.19
C MET A 244 -14.10 6.69 0.27
N CYS A 245 -14.12 6.87 -1.06
CA CYS A 245 -14.43 5.78 -1.99
C CYS A 245 -13.51 4.57 -1.80
N SER A 246 -12.20 4.79 -1.70
CA SER A 246 -11.24 3.70 -1.49
C SER A 246 -11.37 3.12 -0.07
N PHE A 247 -11.28 3.98 0.96
CA PHE A 247 -11.27 3.52 2.36
C PHE A 247 -12.55 2.76 2.74
N ASP A 248 -13.72 3.25 2.31
CA ASP A 248 -14.99 2.59 2.57
C ASP A 248 -15.10 1.27 1.79
N THR A 249 -14.59 1.20 0.54
CA THR A 249 -14.61 -0.05 -0.24
C THR A 249 -13.79 -1.15 0.46
N ILE A 250 -12.52 -0.86 0.76
CA ILE A 250 -11.57 -1.87 1.26
C ILE A 250 -11.77 -2.24 2.73
N SER A 251 -12.53 -1.45 3.49
CA SER A 251 -12.84 -1.71 4.90
C SER A 251 -14.01 -2.69 5.13
N THR A 252 -14.77 -3.02 4.09
CA THR A 252 -16.01 -3.80 4.25
C THR A 252 -15.80 -5.27 3.91
N SER A 253 -16.63 -6.13 4.50
CA SER A 253 -16.68 -7.56 4.13
C SER A 253 -17.19 -7.80 2.70
N THR A 254 -17.67 -6.76 2.02
CA THR A 254 -18.18 -6.81 0.65
C THR A 254 -17.17 -6.35 -0.41
N VAL A 255 -15.89 -6.19 -0.06
CA VAL A 255 -14.81 -5.68 -0.92
C VAL A 255 -14.76 -6.32 -2.32
N ASP A 256 -15.08 -7.61 -2.47
CA ASP A 256 -15.10 -8.31 -3.78
C ASP A 256 -16.40 -8.14 -4.57
N THR A 257 -17.44 -7.57 -3.97
CA THR A 257 -18.81 -7.62 -4.50
C THR A 257 -19.51 -6.27 -4.58
N LYS A 258 -19.04 -5.28 -3.82
CA LYS A 258 -19.62 -3.94 -3.79
C LYS A 258 -18.55 -2.88 -3.70
N LEU A 259 -18.62 -1.93 -4.62
CA LEU A 259 -17.90 -0.68 -4.56
C LEU A 259 -18.60 0.29 -3.59
N SER A 260 -17.83 1.11 -2.88
CA SER A 260 -18.39 2.14 -1.99
C SER A 260 -19.35 3.07 -2.75
N PRO A 261 -20.48 3.48 -2.16
CA PRO A 261 -21.37 4.45 -2.77
C PRO A 261 -20.72 5.84 -2.94
N PHE A 262 -19.65 6.16 -2.21
CA PHE A 262 -18.87 7.38 -2.46
C PHE A 262 -18.26 7.40 -3.87
N CYS A 263 -17.96 6.24 -4.43
CA CYS A 263 -17.33 6.14 -5.74
C CYS A 263 -18.20 6.67 -6.88
N ASP A 264 -19.52 6.47 -6.79
CA ASP A 264 -20.52 6.88 -7.79
C ASP A 264 -20.83 8.39 -7.74
N LEU A 265 -20.34 9.09 -6.73
CA LEU A 265 -20.43 10.56 -6.65
C LEU A 265 -19.57 11.24 -7.73
N PHE A 266 -18.55 10.54 -8.23
CA PHE A 266 -17.55 11.04 -9.16
C PHE A 266 -17.57 10.28 -10.49
N THR A 267 -17.19 10.96 -11.57
CA THR A 267 -17.12 10.34 -12.90
C THR A 267 -15.76 9.67 -13.12
N HIS A 268 -15.66 8.84 -14.16
CA HIS A 268 -14.39 8.21 -14.52
C HIS A 268 -13.28 9.24 -14.85
N ASP A 269 -13.61 10.33 -15.56
CA ASP A 269 -12.64 11.40 -15.85
C ASP A 269 -12.16 12.12 -14.57
N GLU A 270 -13.00 12.21 -13.55
CA GLU A 270 -12.61 12.74 -12.24
C GLU A 270 -11.71 11.76 -11.49
N TRP A 271 -11.93 10.45 -11.61
CA TRP A 271 -11.01 9.43 -11.12
C TRP A 271 -9.65 9.48 -11.82
N ILE A 272 -9.60 9.75 -13.12
CA ILE A 272 -8.33 9.98 -13.85
C ILE A 272 -7.58 11.19 -13.25
N HIS A 273 -8.27 12.30 -12.98
CA HIS A 273 -7.63 13.44 -12.33
C HIS A 273 -7.18 13.12 -10.91
N TYR A 274 -7.98 12.39 -10.12
CA TYR A 274 -7.61 12.00 -8.76
C TYR A 274 -6.39 11.07 -8.74
N ASP A 275 -6.32 10.10 -9.65
CA ASP A 275 -5.15 9.22 -9.80
C ASP A 275 -3.90 10.01 -10.17
N TYR A 276 -4.03 10.96 -11.10
CA TYR A 276 -2.92 11.83 -11.48
C TYR A 276 -2.50 12.75 -10.32
N LEU A 277 -3.46 13.25 -9.51
CA LEU A 277 -3.16 14.00 -8.30
C LEU A 277 -2.32 13.15 -7.32
N GLN A 278 -2.71 11.89 -7.08
CA GLN A 278 -1.94 10.98 -6.23
C GLN A 278 -0.52 10.76 -6.77
N SER A 279 -0.39 10.58 -8.10
CA SER A 279 0.90 10.46 -8.79
C SER A 279 1.77 11.71 -8.60
N LEU A 280 1.20 12.91 -8.72
CA LEU A 280 1.90 14.17 -8.49
C LEU A 280 2.40 14.29 -7.05
N LYS A 281 1.56 13.95 -6.06
CA LYS A 281 1.94 13.96 -4.63
C LYS A 281 3.16 13.09 -4.38
N LYS A 282 3.20 11.88 -4.94
CA LYS A 282 4.35 10.99 -4.80
C LYS A 282 5.57 11.45 -5.59
N TYR A 283 5.40 11.89 -6.83
CA TYR A 283 6.50 12.34 -7.68
C TYR A 283 7.21 13.58 -7.13
N TYR A 284 6.46 14.58 -6.63
CA TYR A 284 7.01 15.83 -6.08
C TYR A 284 7.22 15.80 -4.56
N GLY A 285 6.68 14.80 -3.86
CA GLY A 285 6.97 14.53 -2.44
C GLY A 285 8.26 13.76 -2.27
N HIS A 286 8.34 12.54 -2.83
CA HIS A 286 9.43 11.60 -2.57
C HIS A 286 10.17 11.16 -3.85
N GLY A 287 9.58 11.40 -5.03
CA GLY A 287 10.17 11.06 -6.32
C GLY A 287 11.15 12.11 -6.84
N ALA A 288 11.52 11.96 -8.12
CA ALA A 288 12.49 12.81 -8.80
C ALA A 288 12.04 14.27 -9.00
N GLY A 289 10.76 14.58 -8.78
CA GLY A 289 10.25 15.95 -8.76
C GLY A 289 10.72 16.73 -7.54
N ASN A 290 11.05 16.04 -6.43
CA ASN A 290 11.64 16.65 -5.24
C ASN A 290 13.18 16.65 -5.33
N PRO A 291 13.87 17.78 -5.10
CA PRO A 291 15.34 17.84 -5.14
C PRO A 291 16.05 16.86 -4.19
N LEU A 292 15.39 16.46 -3.09
CA LEU A 292 15.93 15.52 -2.09
C LEU A 292 15.12 14.21 -2.02
N GLY A 293 14.17 13.99 -2.94
CA GLY A 293 13.34 12.78 -2.96
C GLY A 293 14.17 11.51 -3.18
N PRO A 294 14.87 11.35 -4.32
CA PRO A 294 15.69 10.17 -4.58
C PRO A 294 16.81 9.97 -3.55
N THR A 295 17.28 11.05 -2.91
CA THR A 295 18.28 11.01 -1.84
C THR A 295 17.81 10.19 -0.64
N GLN A 296 16.50 10.15 -0.34
CA GLN A 296 16.00 9.34 0.77
C GLN A 296 16.25 7.84 0.55
N GLY A 297 16.22 7.37 -0.70
CA GLY A 297 16.41 5.95 -1.04
C GLY A 297 17.85 5.45 -1.07
N VAL A 298 18.86 6.33 -0.92
CA VAL A 298 20.27 5.96 -1.17
C VAL A 298 20.83 5.01 -0.11
N GLY A 299 20.42 5.14 1.16
CA GLY A 299 20.83 4.19 2.22
C GLY A 299 20.36 2.76 1.92
N TYR A 300 19.09 2.59 1.54
CA TYR A 300 18.56 1.28 1.11
C TYR A 300 19.25 0.76 -0.15
N ALA A 301 19.55 1.64 -1.11
CA ALA A 301 20.29 1.26 -2.31
C ALA A 301 21.70 0.73 -1.98
N ASN A 302 22.40 1.36 -1.04
CA ASN A 302 23.72 0.91 -0.57
C ASN A 302 23.65 -0.41 0.21
N GLU A 303 22.60 -0.64 1.00
CA GLU A 303 22.33 -1.95 1.60
C GLU A 303 22.06 -3.04 0.55
N LEU A 304 21.29 -2.74 -0.49
CA LEU A 304 21.05 -3.67 -1.59
C LEU A 304 22.36 -4.00 -2.34
N ILE A 305 23.21 -2.99 -2.60
CA ILE A 305 24.55 -3.21 -3.19
C ILE A 305 25.37 -4.16 -2.32
N ALA A 306 25.38 -3.96 -1.00
CA ALA A 306 26.08 -4.81 -0.05
C ALA A 306 25.61 -6.27 -0.11
N ARG A 307 24.29 -6.49 -0.15
CA ARG A 307 23.68 -7.83 -0.27
C ARG A 307 24.00 -8.51 -1.62
N LEU A 308 23.97 -7.75 -2.72
CA LEU A 308 24.28 -8.26 -4.07
C LEU A 308 25.76 -8.59 -4.25
N THR A 309 26.66 -7.87 -3.57
CA THR A 309 28.11 -8.02 -3.70
C THR A 309 28.75 -8.78 -2.53
N HIS A 310 27.94 -9.24 -1.58
CA HIS A 310 28.37 -9.90 -0.35
C HIS A 310 29.49 -9.12 0.39
N SER A 311 29.41 -7.79 0.38
CA SER A 311 30.42 -6.88 0.91
C SER A 311 29.82 -5.94 1.96
N PRO A 312 30.62 -5.36 2.88
CA PRO A 312 30.11 -4.42 3.88
C PRO A 312 29.36 -3.24 3.25
N VAL A 313 28.37 -2.71 3.98
CA VAL A 313 27.65 -1.50 3.58
C VAL A 313 28.61 -0.31 3.57
N HIS A 314 28.57 0.46 2.49
CA HIS A 314 29.30 1.73 2.34
C HIS A 314 28.28 2.84 2.14
N ASP A 315 27.83 3.44 3.24
CA ASP A 315 26.82 4.48 3.26
C ASP A 315 27.11 5.45 4.41
N ASP A 316 26.73 6.71 4.25
CA ASP A 316 26.79 7.75 5.29
C ASP A 316 25.54 8.65 5.19
N THR A 317 24.38 8.02 4.94
CA THR A 317 23.10 8.70 4.77
C THR A 317 22.08 8.23 5.81
N SER A 318 21.15 7.34 5.45
CA SER A 318 20.09 6.82 6.31
C SER A 318 20.40 5.44 6.90
N SER A 319 21.52 4.82 6.56
CA SER A 319 21.95 3.55 7.17
C SER A 319 22.29 3.71 8.65
N ASN A 320 22.03 2.64 9.42
CA ASN A 320 22.47 2.55 10.80
C ASN A 320 23.71 1.65 10.88
N HIS A 321 24.89 2.26 11.02
CA HIS A 321 26.15 1.51 11.04
C HIS A 321 26.22 0.44 12.13
N THR A 322 25.51 0.59 13.25
CA THR A 322 25.48 -0.43 14.32
C THR A 322 24.70 -1.67 13.87
N LEU A 323 23.58 -1.48 13.16
CA LEU A 323 22.80 -2.58 12.62
C LEU A 323 23.53 -3.25 11.43
N ASP A 324 24.12 -2.44 10.55
CA ASP A 324 24.64 -2.93 9.27
C ASP A 324 26.03 -3.56 9.36
N SER A 325 26.78 -3.27 10.43
CA SER A 325 28.09 -3.90 10.71
C SER A 325 27.98 -5.23 11.48
N ASN A 326 26.78 -5.62 11.92
CA ASN A 326 26.56 -6.82 12.71
C ASN A 326 25.83 -7.92 11.89
N PRO A 327 26.46 -9.09 11.66
CA PRO A 327 25.84 -10.17 10.90
C PRO A 327 24.50 -10.70 11.44
N ALA A 328 24.20 -10.47 12.72
CA ALA A 328 22.91 -10.84 13.32
C ALA A 328 21.76 -9.94 12.86
N THR A 329 22.06 -8.68 12.50
CA THR A 329 21.09 -7.66 12.09
C THR A 329 21.24 -7.22 10.63
N PHE A 330 22.33 -7.62 9.97
CA PHE A 330 22.55 -7.44 8.54
C PHE A 330 23.44 -8.56 7.97
N PRO A 331 22.91 -9.79 7.77
CA PRO A 331 23.68 -10.87 7.17
C PRO A 331 23.92 -10.59 5.68
N LEU A 332 25.16 -10.74 5.22
CA LEU A 332 25.54 -10.53 3.81
C LEU A 332 25.38 -11.77 2.92
N ASN A 333 25.19 -12.95 3.54
CA ASN A 333 25.15 -14.24 2.84
C ASN A 333 23.79 -14.93 2.93
N SER A 334 22.74 -14.21 3.33
CA SER A 334 21.38 -14.72 3.13
C SER A 334 21.07 -14.67 1.63
N THR A 335 20.38 -15.68 1.12
CA THR A 335 19.99 -15.68 -0.31
C THR A 335 18.65 -14.99 -0.54
N LEU A 336 17.81 -14.95 0.49
CA LEU A 336 16.47 -14.40 0.48
C LEU A 336 16.36 -13.29 1.53
N TYR A 337 15.85 -12.14 1.11
CA TYR A 337 15.58 -10.99 1.98
C TYR A 337 14.15 -10.50 1.77
N ALA A 338 13.49 -10.06 2.84
CA ALA A 338 12.24 -9.31 2.74
C ALA A 338 12.28 -8.11 3.69
N ASP A 339 12.02 -6.91 3.17
CA ASP A 339 11.94 -5.69 3.96
C ASP A 339 10.53 -5.09 3.83
N PHE A 340 9.93 -4.66 4.94
CA PHE A 340 8.59 -4.05 4.99
C PHE A 340 8.68 -2.56 5.35
N SER A 341 8.00 -1.71 4.57
CA SER A 341 8.12 -0.23 4.59
C SER A 341 6.76 0.45 4.26
N HIS A 342 6.79 1.74 3.93
CA HIS A 342 5.65 2.59 3.52
C HIS A 342 5.69 2.88 2.00
N GLU A 343 4.70 3.66 1.52
CA GLU A 343 4.56 4.15 0.13
C GLU A 343 5.57 5.22 -0.31
#